data_AF-T0H7M0-F1
#
_entry.id   AF-T0H7M0-F1
#
_cell.length_a   1.000
_cell.length_b   1.000
_cell.length_c   1.000
_cell.angle_alpha   90.00
_cell.angle_beta   90.00
_cell.angle_gamma   90.00
#
_symmetry.space_group_name_H-M   'P 1'
#
loop_
_entity.id
_entity.type
_entity.pdbx_description
1 polymer ?
#
loop_
_entity_poly.entity_id
_entity_poly.type
_entity_poly.pdbx_seq_one_letter_code
_entity_poly.pdbx_strand_id
1 'polypeptide(L)'
;MKKNIRMGMVVLAIITLLPFCKNEEKLDMKEVLGILLMKKNSESEGESLGLKIGYSYRYKKQNGEVLFCQEWSTAYLDKRALWDQSAQGFVDRMKEVYGYEMVVESIDGPCVVPNKVMACNYEGFMGVNEMVTNVYSYAGEREFFVPIWHSYNFFTDAKTGKALCNRLNEFGHATQYKCYAPGQCMEE
;
A
#
# COMPACT_ATOMS: atom_id res chain seq x y z
N MET A 1 20.74 -50.72 20.66
CA MET A 1 20.94 -50.44 19.21
C MET A 1 19.64 -49.87 18.62
N LYS A 2 19.46 -48.55 18.61
CA LYS A 2 18.28 -47.85 18.05
C LYS A 2 18.71 -46.47 17.50
N LYS A 3 19.64 -46.43 16.54
CA LYS A 3 20.10 -45.15 15.96
C LYS A 3 20.19 -45.08 14.43
N ASN A 4 19.98 -46.17 13.69
CA ASN A 4 20.31 -46.18 12.26
C ASN A 4 19.11 -46.29 11.29
N ILE A 5 17.86 -46.20 11.75
CA ILE A 5 16.67 -46.38 10.88
C ILE A 5 16.09 -45.04 10.36
N ARG A 6 16.45 -43.88 10.95
CA ARG A 6 15.91 -42.58 10.52
C ARG A 6 16.64 -41.92 9.33
N MET A 7 17.89 -42.29 9.05
CA MET A 7 18.66 -41.64 7.97
C MET A 7 18.22 -42.13 6.58
N GLY A 8 17.78 -43.39 6.45
CA GLY A 8 17.38 -43.98 5.17
C GLY A 8 16.10 -43.41 4.58
N MET A 9 15.14 -42.97 5.41
CA MET A 9 13.88 -42.39 4.93
C MET A 9 14.04 -40.96 4.39
N VAL A 10 15.00 -40.20 4.91
CA VAL A 10 15.25 -38.83 4.43
C VAL A 10 15.90 -38.86 3.05
N VAL A 11 16.83 -39.79 2.80
CA VAL A 11 17.48 -39.95 1.50
C VAL A 11 16.49 -40.47 0.45
N LEU A 12 15.58 -41.39 0.82
CA LEU A 12 14.58 -41.89 -0.12
C LEU A 12 13.53 -40.83 -0.50
N ALA A 13 13.12 -39.97 0.44
CA ALA A 13 12.18 -38.89 0.18
C ALA A 13 12.76 -37.80 -0.74
N ILE A 14 14.07 -37.51 -0.63
CA ILE A 14 14.76 -36.58 -1.52
C ILE A 14 14.85 -37.17 -2.94
N ILE A 15 15.09 -38.48 -3.08
CA ILE A 15 15.20 -39.13 -4.39
C ILE A 15 13.84 -39.25 -5.10
N THR A 16 12.74 -39.47 -4.38
CA THR A 16 11.40 -39.52 -4.98
C THR A 16 10.85 -38.16 -5.43
N LEU A 17 11.48 -37.05 -5.01
CA LEU A 17 11.14 -35.70 -5.49
C LEU A 17 11.99 -35.26 -6.70
N LEU A 18 13.03 -36.01 -7.07
CA LEU A 18 13.86 -35.72 -8.24
C LEU A 18 13.19 -35.87 -9.61
N PRO A 19 12.11 -36.67 -9.85
CA PRO A 19 11.57 -36.78 -11.20
C PRO A 19 10.70 -35.58 -11.60
N PHE A 20 10.42 -34.63 -10.70
CA PHE A 20 9.77 -33.36 -11.04
C PHE A 20 10.74 -32.25 -11.47
N CYS A 21 12.06 -32.48 -11.45
CA CYS A 21 13.04 -31.59 -12.07
C CYS A 21 13.31 -31.98 -13.53
N LYS A 22 12.24 -32.12 -14.33
CA LYS A 22 12.33 -32.28 -15.78
C LYS A 22 11.39 -31.31 -16.50
N ASN A 23 11.45 -30.06 -16.07
CA ASN A 23 11.25 -28.90 -16.90
C ASN A 23 12.22 -27.86 -16.36
N GLU A 24 13.40 -27.76 -16.97
CA GLU A 24 14.14 -26.51 -16.93
C GLU A 24 13.35 -25.51 -17.80
N GLU A 25 12.20 -25.06 -17.30
CA GLU A 25 11.79 -23.70 -17.59
C GLU A 25 12.97 -22.85 -17.13
N LYS A 26 13.64 -22.19 -18.08
CA LYS A 26 14.57 -21.11 -17.75
C LYS A 26 13.77 -20.13 -16.92
N LEU A 27 13.89 -20.22 -15.59
CA LEU A 27 13.38 -19.22 -14.66
C LEU A 27 13.97 -17.91 -15.16
N ASP A 28 13.17 -17.08 -15.83
CA ASP A 28 13.66 -15.82 -16.34
C ASP A 28 14.00 -14.99 -15.09
N MET A 29 15.28 -14.78 -14.88
CA MET A 29 15.79 -14.02 -13.74
C MET A 29 15.16 -12.62 -13.68
N LYS A 30 14.71 -12.05 -14.82
CA LYS A 30 13.94 -10.80 -14.83
C LYS A 30 12.52 -10.97 -14.31
N GLU A 31 11.88 -12.08 -14.63
CA GLU A 31 10.52 -12.40 -14.19
C GLU A 31 10.51 -12.72 -12.69
N VAL A 32 11.52 -13.46 -12.20
CA VAL A 32 11.73 -13.74 -10.77
C VAL A 32 12.08 -12.47 -10.00
N LEU A 33 12.96 -11.62 -10.55
CA LEU A 33 13.28 -10.32 -9.96
C LEU A 33 12.05 -9.40 -9.97
N GLY A 34 11.24 -9.43 -11.03
CA GLY A 34 9.97 -8.73 -11.13
C GLY A 34 8.97 -9.19 -10.06
N ILE A 35 8.82 -10.50 -9.86
CA ILE A 35 7.96 -11.08 -8.82
C ILE A 35 8.47 -10.73 -7.41
N LEU A 36 9.79 -10.75 -7.18
CA LEU A 36 10.39 -10.38 -5.90
C LEU A 36 10.25 -8.88 -5.61
N LEU A 37 10.43 -8.02 -6.62
CA LEU A 37 10.21 -6.57 -6.51
C LEU A 37 8.74 -6.25 -6.28
N MET A 38 7.84 -6.93 -7.00
CA MET A 38 6.40 -6.86 -6.75
C MET A 38 6.11 -7.25 -5.30
N LYS A 39 6.64 -8.37 -4.81
CA LYS A 39 6.40 -8.86 -3.45
C LYS A 39 6.94 -7.90 -2.37
N LYS A 40 8.16 -7.37 -2.54
CA LYS A 40 8.77 -6.42 -1.60
C LYS A 40 8.04 -5.06 -1.57
N ASN A 41 7.55 -4.59 -2.72
CA ASN A 41 6.82 -3.33 -2.82
C ASN A 41 5.32 -3.48 -2.55
N SER A 42 4.84 -4.69 -2.25
CA SER A 42 3.43 -4.99 -1.93
C SER A 42 3.15 -5.05 -0.43
N GLU A 43 4.17 -5.04 0.43
CA GLU A 43 4.01 -5.16 1.88
C GLU A 43 3.21 -3.97 2.45
N SER A 44 2.44 -4.21 3.51
CA SER A 44 1.70 -3.16 4.21
C SER A 44 2.65 -2.10 4.76
N GLU A 45 2.33 -0.83 4.53
CA GLU A 45 3.13 0.26 5.08
C GLU A 45 2.97 0.31 6.60
N GLY A 46 1.75 0.19 7.08
CA GLY A 46 1.46 0.22 8.50
C GLY A 46 2.10 -0.94 9.25
N GLU A 47 2.06 -2.15 8.73
CA GLU A 47 2.75 -3.28 9.37
C GLU A 47 4.27 -3.09 9.35
N SER A 48 4.84 -2.48 8.30
CA SER A 48 6.28 -2.16 8.26
C SER A 48 6.70 -1.14 9.34
N LEU A 49 5.75 -0.34 9.83
CA LEU A 49 5.93 0.60 10.94
C LEU A 49 5.61 -0.03 12.30
N GLY A 50 5.27 -1.33 12.33
CA GLY A 50 4.91 -2.05 13.55
C GLY A 50 3.45 -1.85 13.99
N LEU A 51 2.60 -1.27 13.15
CA LEU A 51 1.18 -1.12 13.45
C LEU A 51 0.44 -2.43 13.20
N LYS A 52 -0.59 -2.68 14.02
CA LYS A 52 -1.55 -3.74 13.75
C LYS A 52 -2.70 -3.17 12.93
N ILE A 53 -2.74 -3.45 11.62
CA ILE A 53 -3.80 -2.95 10.75
C ILE A 53 -5.12 -3.68 11.02
N GLY A 54 -6.17 -2.90 11.34
CA GLY A 54 -7.51 -3.41 11.58
C GLY A 54 -8.35 -3.43 10.31
N TYR A 55 -8.27 -2.36 9.51
CA TYR A 55 -8.98 -2.25 8.24
C TYR A 55 -8.26 -1.28 7.31
N SER A 56 -8.56 -1.36 6.02
CA SER A 56 -8.03 -0.47 5.01
C SER A 56 -9.09 -0.08 3.99
N TYR A 57 -8.92 1.08 3.38
CA TYR A 57 -9.64 1.45 2.17
C TYR A 57 -8.74 1.30 0.96
N ARG A 58 -9.22 0.59 -0.06
CA ARG A 58 -8.55 0.44 -1.34
C ARG A 58 -9.32 1.21 -2.40
N TYR A 59 -8.67 2.20 -2.98
CA TYR A 59 -9.24 3.03 -4.04
C TYR A 59 -8.72 2.54 -5.40
N LYS A 60 -9.65 2.32 -6.32
CA LYS A 60 -9.39 1.66 -7.61
C LYS A 60 -10.09 2.39 -8.76
N LYS A 61 -9.56 2.21 -9.97
CA LYS A 61 -10.29 2.52 -11.21
C LYS A 61 -11.42 1.50 -11.42
N GLN A 62 -12.39 1.84 -12.28
CA GLN A 62 -13.48 0.93 -12.67
C GLN A 62 -12.97 -0.40 -13.28
N ASN A 63 -11.80 -0.38 -13.94
CA ASN A 63 -11.17 -1.57 -14.51
C ASN A 63 -10.42 -2.44 -13.47
N GLY A 64 -10.42 -2.05 -12.18
CA GLY A 64 -9.78 -2.78 -11.09
C GLY A 64 -8.34 -2.37 -10.76
N GLU A 65 -7.73 -1.46 -11.53
CA GLU A 65 -6.39 -0.94 -11.23
C GLU A 65 -6.38 -0.24 -9.86
N VAL A 66 -5.48 -0.66 -8.96
CA VAL A 66 -5.35 -0.07 -7.62
C VAL A 66 -4.52 1.21 -7.68
N LEU A 67 -5.11 2.29 -7.17
CA LEU A 67 -4.51 3.62 -7.16
C LEU A 67 -3.76 3.85 -5.86
N PHE A 68 -4.47 3.67 -4.74
CA PHE A 68 -3.89 3.83 -3.42
C PHE A 68 -4.67 3.09 -2.36
N CYS A 69 -4.02 2.85 -1.23
CA CYS A 69 -4.63 2.34 -0.02
C CYS A 69 -4.48 3.35 1.12
N GLN A 70 -5.45 3.38 2.02
CA GLN A 70 -5.36 4.03 3.32
C GLN A 70 -5.51 2.94 4.38
N GLU A 71 -4.50 2.72 5.20
CA GLU A 71 -4.52 1.67 6.22
C GLU A 71 -4.74 2.29 7.61
N TRP A 72 -5.64 1.66 8.36
CA TRP A 72 -6.05 2.10 9.69
C TRP A 72 -5.69 1.02 10.70
N SER A 73 -4.91 1.40 11.72
CA SER A 73 -4.59 0.48 12.79
C SER A 73 -5.82 0.11 13.61
N THR A 74 -5.70 -0.92 14.45
CA THR A 74 -6.76 -1.32 15.37
C THR A 74 -7.17 -0.22 16.36
N ALA A 75 -6.34 0.82 16.54
CA ALA A 75 -6.68 1.98 17.36
C ALA A 75 -7.82 2.83 16.78
N TYR A 76 -8.11 2.70 15.48
CA TYR A 76 -9.15 3.48 14.78
C TYR A 76 -10.46 2.70 14.60
N LEU A 77 -10.62 1.50 15.16
CA LEU A 77 -11.80 0.66 14.94
C LEU A 77 -13.11 1.34 15.37
N ASP A 78 -13.10 2.14 16.43
CA ASP A 78 -14.26 2.91 16.88
C ASP A 78 -14.66 4.04 15.90
N LYS A 79 -13.74 4.43 14.99
CA LYS A 79 -13.95 5.44 13.95
C LYS A 79 -14.32 4.83 12.59
N ARG A 80 -14.36 3.50 12.44
CA ARG A 80 -14.54 2.85 11.13
C ARG A 80 -15.78 3.36 10.38
N ALA A 81 -16.94 3.43 11.04
CA ALA A 81 -18.17 3.88 10.41
C ALA A 81 -18.11 5.33 9.89
N LEU A 82 -17.42 6.22 10.62
CA LEU A 82 -17.17 7.60 10.16
C LEU A 82 -16.31 7.59 8.91
N TRP A 83 -15.29 6.73 8.89
CA TRP A 83 -14.37 6.63 7.76
C TRP A 83 -14.97 5.96 6.54
N ASP A 84 -15.86 4.97 6.70
CA ASP A 84 -16.57 4.35 5.57
C ASP A 84 -17.39 5.44 4.83
N GLN A 85 -18.05 6.33 5.58
CA GLN A 85 -18.77 7.47 5.01
C GLN A 85 -17.83 8.48 4.34
N SER A 86 -16.73 8.82 5.01
CA SER A 86 -15.73 9.75 4.43
C SER A 86 -15.08 9.20 3.16
N ALA A 87 -14.83 7.89 3.12
CA ALA A 87 -14.21 7.22 1.98
C ALA A 87 -15.15 7.21 0.77
N GLN A 88 -16.45 6.94 0.99
CA GLN A 88 -17.44 7.05 -0.09
C GLN A 88 -17.64 8.50 -0.53
N GLY A 89 -17.71 9.44 0.42
CA GLY A 89 -17.81 10.87 0.11
C GLY A 89 -16.63 11.39 -0.73
N PHE A 90 -15.43 10.83 -0.52
CA PHE A 90 -14.28 11.08 -1.38
C PHE A 90 -14.53 10.62 -2.82
N VAL A 91 -15.00 9.38 -3.01
CA VAL A 91 -15.34 8.84 -4.34
C VAL A 91 -16.39 9.70 -5.04
N ASP A 92 -17.43 10.08 -4.33
CA ASP A 92 -18.53 10.88 -4.88
C ASP A 92 -18.03 12.27 -5.30
N ARG A 93 -17.23 12.93 -4.46
CA ARG A 93 -16.60 14.21 -4.78
C ARG A 93 -15.68 14.12 -5.98
N MET A 94 -14.92 13.04 -6.12
CA MET A 94 -14.05 12.82 -7.28
C MET A 94 -14.82 12.75 -8.58
N LYS A 95 -15.98 12.08 -8.55
CA LYS A 95 -16.87 12.04 -9.69
C LYS A 95 -17.48 13.42 -9.99
N GLU A 96 -17.95 14.12 -8.98
CA GLU A 96 -18.65 15.40 -9.14
C GLU A 96 -17.71 16.52 -9.65
N VAL A 97 -16.55 16.69 -9.02
CA VAL A 97 -15.66 17.83 -9.30
C VAL A 97 -14.80 17.59 -10.53
N TYR A 98 -14.37 16.34 -10.75
CA TYR A 98 -13.37 16.02 -11.77
C TYR A 98 -13.87 15.06 -12.85
N GLY A 99 -15.11 14.58 -12.75
CA GLY A 99 -15.61 13.52 -13.64
C GLY A 99 -14.86 12.20 -13.46
N TYR A 100 -14.09 12.05 -12.38
CA TYR A 100 -13.21 10.92 -12.21
C TYR A 100 -13.94 9.75 -11.54
N GLU A 101 -14.20 8.70 -12.31
CA GLU A 101 -14.88 7.51 -11.79
C GLU A 101 -13.92 6.59 -11.07
N MET A 102 -14.15 6.44 -9.77
CA MET A 102 -13.39 5.56 -8.91
C MET A 102 -14.29 4.69 -8.05
N VAL A 103 -13.71 3.65 -7.48
CA VAL A 103 -14.38 2.71 -6.58
C VAL A 103 -13.55 2.61 -5.32
N VAL A 104 -14.21 2.60 -4.17
CA VAL A 104 -13.58 2.28 -2.89
C VAL A 104 -14.05 0.92 -2.38
N GLU A 105 -13.13 0.16 -1.84
CA GLU A 105 -13.37 -1.12 -1.18
C GLU A 105 -12.86 -1.04 0.26
N SER A 106 -13.70 -1.40 1.23
CA SER A 106 -13.32 -1.60 2.63
C SER A 106 -12.81 -3.03 2.80
N ILE A 107 -11.61 -3.17 3.37
CA ILE A 107 -10.91 -4.45 3.54
C ILE A 107 -10.61 -4.63 5.02
N ASP A 108 -10.89 -5.80 5.56
CA ASP A 108 -10.44 -6.16 6.91
C ASP A 108 -8.95 -6.51 6.86
N GLY A 109 -8.12 -5.75 7.58
CA GLY A 109 -6.66 -5.89 7.59
C GLY A 109 -5.89 -5.02 6.57
N PRO A 110 -4.60 -5.35 6.34
CA PRO A 110 -3.70 -4.56 5.50
C PRO A 110 -4.07 -4.55 4.02
N CYS A 111 -3.54 -3.55 3.30
CA CYS A 111 -3.84 -3.36 1.90
C CYS A 111 -2.58 -3.41 1.04
N VAL A 112 -2.63 -4.22 -0.01
CA VAL A 112 -1.55 -4.33 -0.99
C VAL A 112 -1.78 -3.35 -2.14
N VAL A 113 -0.75 -2.55 -2.44
CA VAL A 113 -0.69 -1.69 -3.64
C VAL A 113 0.37 -2.26 -4.59
N PRO A 114 -0.02 -2.78 -5.76
CA PRO A 114 0.94 -3.19 -6.79
C PRO A 114 1.77 -1.99 -7.26
N ASN A 115 3.07 -2.20 -7.46
CA ASN A 115 3.99 -1.14 -7.91
C ASN A 115 3.94 0.13 -7.04
N LYS A 116 3.93 -0.06 -5.71
CA LYS A 116 4.02 1.04 -4.75
C LYS A 116 5.19 1.97 -5.11
N VAL A 117 4.88 3.25 -5.32
CA VAL A 117 5.87 4.28 -5.63
C VAL A 117 6.15 5.13 -4.40
N MET A 118 5.14 5.41 -3.57
CA MET A 118 5.31 6.26 -2.40
C MET A 118 4.37 5.86 -1.24
N ALA A 119 4.73 6.27 -0.02
CA ALA A 119 3.82 6.34 1.11
C ALA A 119 3.87 7.71 1.81
N CYS A 120 2.72 8.19 2.27
CA CYS A 120 2.60 9.36 3.12
C CYS A 120 1.95 8.92 4.43
N ASN A 121 2.73 9.01 5.51
CA ASN A 121 2.30 8.63 6.84
C ASN A 121 2.12 9.88 7.68
N TYR A 122 1.07 9.95 8.49
CA TYR A 122 0.84 11.09 9.39
C TYR A 122 0.31 10.65 10.75
N GLU A 123 0.77 11.30 11.82
CA GLU A 123 0.46 10.99 13.22
C GLU A 123 -0.63 11.90 13.81
N GLY A 124 -1.23 11.45 14.92
CA GLY A 124 -2.04 12.32 15.78
C GLY A 124 -3.40 12.71 15.19
N PHE A 125 -3.98 11.85 14.35
CA PHE A 125 -5.21 12.16 13.64
C PHE A 125 -6.46 11.87 14.48
N MET A 126 -7.43 12.79 14.51
CA MET A 126 -8.73 12.62 15.22
C MET A 126 -8.60 12.23 16.71
N GLY A 127 -7.54 12.71 17.39
CA GLY A 127 -7.29 12.40 18.80
C GLY A 127 -6.73 11.01 19.05
N VAL A 128 -6.37 10.27 17.99
CA VAL A 128 -5.66 8.99 18.07
C VAL A 128 -4.18 9.21 17.78
N ASN A 129 -3.32 8.82 18.72
CA ASN A 129 -1.88 9.01 18.61
C ASN A 129 -1.19 7.81 17.93
N GLU A 130 -1.70 7.40 16.77
CA GLU A 130 -1.10 6.38 15.91
C GLU A 130 -1.05 6.88 14.46
N MET A 131 -0.07 6.40 13.70
CA MET A 131 0.07 6.75 12.29
C MET A 131 -1.09 6.22 11.46
N VAL A 132 -1.52 7.03 10.50
CA VAL A 132 -2.33 6.62 9.36
C VAL A 132 -1.41 6.52 8.15
N THR A 133 -1.49 5.42 7.41
CA THR A 133 -0.60 5.16 6.28
C THR A 133 -1.35 5.22 4.96
N ASN A 134 -0.96 6.16 4.10
CA ASN A 134 -1.49 6.26 2.75
C ASN A 134 -0.42 5.81 1.74
N VAL A 135 -0.75 4.80 0.95
CA VAL A 135 0.20 4.08 0.09
C VAL A 135 -0.26 4.18 -1.36
N TYR A 136 0.59 4.62 -2.28
CA TYR A 136 0.17 4.94 -3.65
C TYR A 136 0.97 4.17 -4.69
N SER A 137 0.29 3.77 -5.77
CA SER A 137 0.92 3.35 -7.02
C SER A 137 1.41 4.59 -7.78
N TYR A 138 2.16 4.39 -8.87
CA TYR A 138 2.60 5.50 -9.72
C TYR A 138 1.44 6.37 -10.21
N ALA A 139 0.40 5.73 -10.77
CA ALA A 139 -0.81 6.42 -11.21
C ALA A 139 -1.52 7.08 -10.02
N GLY A 140 -1.58 6.38 -8.88
CA GLY A 140 -2.04 6.89 -7.59
C GLY A 140 -1.49 8.28 -7.25
N GLU A 141 -0.16 8.40 -7.24
CA GLU A 141 0.52 9.64 -6.86
C GLU A 141 0.33 10.75 -7.90
N ARG A 142 0.49 10.41 -9.19
CA ARG A 142 0.49 11.38 -10.31
C ARG A 142 -0.90 11.90 -10.67
N GLU A 143 -1.87 11.01 -10.81
CA GLU A 143 -3.20 11.34 -11.33
C GLU A 143 -4.17 11.74 -10.19
N PHE A 144 -3.91 11.29 -8.95
CA PHE A 144 -4.85 11.49 -7.83
C PHE A 144 -4.28 12.32 -6.71
N PHE A 145 -3.19 11.87 -6.09
CA PHE A 145 -2.71 12.50 -4.87
C PHE A 145 -2.49 14.01 -5.06
N VAL A 146 -1.70 14.41 -6.05
CA VAL A 146 -1.42 15.83 -6.26
C VAL A 146 -2.67 16.65 -6.67
N PRO A 147 -3.41 16.27 -7.73
CA PRO A 147 -4.54 17.07 -8.20
C PRO A 147 -5.68 17.20 -7.19
N ILE A 148 -5.91 16.17 -6.37
CA ILE A 148 -7.00 16.15 -5.39
C ILE A 148 -6.70 17.09 -4.25
N TRP A 149 -5.49 17.01 -3.69
CA TRP A 149 -5.11 17.91 -2.62
C TRP A 149 -5.17 19.35 -3.09
N HIS A 150 -4.82 19.66 -4.34
CA HIS A 150 -4.98 21.01 -4.90
C HIS A 150 -6.42 21.55 -4.92
N SER A 151 -7.48 20.72 -4.90
CA SER A 151 -8.85 21.26 -4.74
C SER A 151 -9.14 21.79 -3.34
N TYR A 152 -8.35 21.41 -2.34
CA TYR A 152 -8.47 21.97 -1.02
C TYR A 152 -7.65 23.26 -1.01
N ASN A 153 -8.30 24.39 -0.72
CA ASN A 153 -7.69 25.73 -0.77
C ASN A 153 -6.32 25.82 -0.06
N PHE A 154 -6.11 25.03 0.99
CA PHE A 154 -4.88 24.98 1.78
C PHE A 154 -3.68 24.32 1.08
N PHE A 155 -3.88 23.59 -0.02
CA PHE A 155 -2.84 22.80 -0.67
C PHE A 155 -2.53 23.27 -2.10
N THR A 156 -3.15 24.35 -2.56
CA THR A 156 -3.13 24.84 -3.95
C THR A 156 -1.73 25.20 -4.48
N ASP A 157 -0.77 25.56 -3.62
CA ASP A 157 0.61 25.93 -3.97
C ASP A 157 1.63 24.79 -3.85
N ALA A 158 1.23 23.62 -3.33
CA ALA A 158 2.14 22.50 -3.12
C ALA A 158 2.48 21.77 -4.42
N LYS A 159 3.69 21.91 -4.95
CA LYS A 159 4.00 21.41 -6.32
C LYS A 159 4.24 19.91 -6.44
N THR A 160 4.43 19.22 -5.32
CA THR A 160 4.93 17.84 -5.27
C THR A 160 4.15 16.99 -4.27
N GLY A 161 4.18 15.67 -4.44
CA GLY A 161 3.61 14.73 -3.47
C GLY A 161 4.28 14.87 -2.10
N LYS A 162 5.60 15.08 -2.08
CA LYS A 162 6.33 15.35 -0.84
C LYS A 162 5.85 16.62 -0.12
N ALA A 163 5.67 17.72 -0.85
CA ALA A 163 5.18 18.98 -0.28
C ALA A 163 3.77 18.82 0.29
N LEU A 164 2.90 18.10 -0.42
CA LEU A 164 1.54 17.80 0.05
C LEU A 164 1.51 16.96 1.31
N CYS A 165 2.32 15.88 1.37
CA CYS A 165 2.42 15.06 2.57
C CYS A 165 2.90 15.89 3.76
N ASN A 166 3.94 16.69 3.55
CA ASN A 166 4.54 17.50 4.62
C ASN A 166 3.65 18.65 5.08
N ARG A 167 2.71 19.12 4.26
CA ARG A 167 1.80 20.20 4.65
C ARG A 167 0.85 19.80 5.77
N LEU A 168 0.59 18.51 5.98
CA LEU A 168 -0.16 18.04 7.14
C LEU A 168 0.53 18.41 8.48
N ASN A 169 1.84 18.69 8.49
CA ASN A 169 2.55 19.24 9.65
C ASN A 169 1.99 20.60 10.10
N GLU A 170 1.48 21.42 9.17
CA GLU A 170 0.89 22.73 9.48
C GLU A 170 -0.38 22.60 10.34
N PHE A 171 -1.03 21.42 10.31
CA PHE A 171 -2.19 21.08 11.13
C PHE A 171 -1.80 20.32 12.42
N GLY A 172 -0.51 20.24 12.74
CA GLY A 172 -0.01 19.58 13.95
C GLY A 172 0.21 18.07 13.82
N HIS A 173 0.14 17.52 12.61
CA HIS A 173 0.39 16.10 12.36
C HIS A 173 1.83 15.88 11.89
N ALA A 174 2.65 15.20 12.69
CA ALA A 174 3.97 14.79 12.22
C ALA A 174 3.83 13.87 11.01
N THR A 175 4.58 14.15 9.95
CA THR A 175 4.44 13.44 8.67
C THR A 175 5.75 12.84 8.18
N GLN A 176 5.61 11.75 7.44
CA GLN A 176 6.71 11.08 6.77
C GLN A 176 6.31 10.74 5.34
N TYR A 177 6.95 11.40 4.38
CA TYR A 177 6.93 10.99 2.98
C TYR A 177 8.04 9.97 2.72
N LYS A 178 7.70 8.84 2.11
CA LYS A 178 8.64 7.80 1.67
C LYS A 178 8.53 7.59 0.17
N CYS A 179 9.64 7.71 -0.53
CA CYS A 179 9.76 7.32 -1.93
C CYS A 179 10.35 5.90 -2.04
N TYR A 180 9.60 4.99 -2.64
CA TYR A 180 10.01 3.60 -2.90
C TYR A 180 10.62 3.42 -4.30
N ALA A 181 10.30 4.30 -5.24
CA ALA A 181 10.81 4.28 -6.61
C ALA A 181 11.35 5.67 -7.02
N PRO A 182 12.62 5.98 -6.67
CA PRO A 182 13.25 7.24 -7.05
C PRO A 182 13.18 7.50 -8.56
N GLY A 183 12.84 8.73 -8.95
CA GLY A 183 12.59 9.12 -10.35
C GLY A 183 11.15 8.86 -10.84
N GLN A 184 10.34 8.11 -10.09
CA GLN A 184 8.90 7.97 -10.31
C GLN A 184 8.08 8.80 -9.32
N CYS A 185 8.59 8.94 -8.10
CA CYS A 185 8.03 9.79 -7.05
C CYS A 185 7.97 11.27 -7.45
N MET A 186 7.03 12.02 -6.87
CA MET A 186 6.97 13.48 -6.99
C MET A 186 7.65 14.13 -5.78
N GLU A 187 8.97 14.20 -5.81
CA GLU A 187 9.81 14.73 -4.72
C GLU A 187 10.23 16.20 -4.89
N GLU A 188 10.29 16.70 -6.13
CA GLU A 188 10.84 18.02 -6.53
C GLU A 188 9.93 18.81 -7.48
#